data_AF-A0A178I007-F1
#
_entry.id   AF-A0A178I007-F1
#
_cell.length_a   1.000
_cell.length_b   1.000
_cell.length_c   1.000
_cell.angle_alpha   90.00
_cell.angle_beta   90.00
_cell.angle_gamma   90.00
#
_symmetry.space_group_name_H-M   'P 1'
#
loop_
_entity.id
_entity.type
_entity.pdbx_description
1 polymer ?
#
loop_
_entity_poly.entity_id
_entity_poly.type
_entity_poly.pdbx_seq_one_letter_code
_entity_poly.pdbx_strand_id
1 'polypeptide(L)' 'MEMAEDNSGMRRQAIATALAAEIERQAQTGASRIDVDALAEAVDLALDPTPPASEGKRPAELNATNDD' A
#
# COMPACT_ATOMS: atom_id res chain seq x y z
N MET A 1 -0.62 27.51 0.91
CA MET A 1 -1.66 26.65 0.30
C MET A 1 -1.08 25.53 -0.57
N GLU A 2 0.22 25.57 -0.90
CA GLU A 2 0.93 24.63 -1.78
C GLU A 2 0.96 23.16 -1.29
N MET A 3 1.02 22.92 0.02
CA MET A 3 1.07 21.55 0.61
C MET A 3 -0.20 20.70 0.41
N ALA A 4 -1.37 21.33 0.19
CA ALA A 4 -2.64 20.61 0.05
C ALA A 4 -2.86 20.04 -1.37
N GLU A 5 -2.28 20.69 -2.37
CA GLU A 5 -2.35 20.27 -3.77
C GLU A 5 -1.44 19.07 -4.02
N ASP A 6 -0.23 19.08 -3.43
CA ASP A 6 0.71 17.95 -3.47
C ASP A 6 0.11 16.68 -2.85
N ASN A 7 -0.55 16.80 -1.70
CA ASN A 7 -1.20 15.67 -1.04
C ASN A 7 -2.36 15.11 -1.90
N SER A 8 -3.12 15.97 -2.57
CA SER A 8 -4.21 15.56 -3.44
C SER A 8 -3.72 14.84 -4.70
N GLY A 9 -2.60 15.29 -5.27
CA GLY A 9 -1.93 14.64 -6.40
C GLY A 9 -1.39 13.26 -6.05
N MET A 10 -0.68 13.15 -4.93
CA MET A 10 -0.14 11.88 -4.42
C MET A 10 -1.26 10.89 -4.11
N ARG A 11 -2.35 11.35 -3.46
CA ARG A 11 -3.52 10.50 -3.17
C ARG A 11 -4.16 9.96 -4.45
N ARG A 12 -4.34 10.81 -5.46
CA ARG A 12 -4.91 10.39 -6.75
C ARG A 12 -4.03 9.35 -7.44
N GLN A 13 -2.72 9.52 -7.40
CA GLN A 13 -1.78 8.58 -7.98
C GLN A 13 -1.81 7.22 -7.25
N ALA A 14 -1.82 7.21 -5.91
CA ALA A 14 -1.95 5.99 -5.12
C ALA A 14 -3.22 5.20 -5.47
N ILE A 15 -4.36 5.90 -5.56
CA ILE A 15 -5.64 5.29 -5.97
C ILE A 15 -5.54 4.71 -7.38
N ALA A 16 -4.99 5.46 -8.34
CA ALA A 16 -4.86 5.00 -9.71
C ALA A 16 -3.97 3.75 -9.82
N THR A 17 -2.87 3.70 -9.06
CA THR A 17 -1.99 2.53 -8.98
C THR A 17 -2.71 1.32 -8.37
N ALA A 18 -3.45 1.49 -7.28
CA ALA A 18 -4.19 0.41 -6.64
C ALA A 18 -5.28 -0.16 -7.56
N LEU A 19 -6.06 0.70 -8.22
CA LEU A 19 -7.07 0.28 -9.19
C LEU A 19 -6.46 -0.46 -10.39
N ALA A 20 -5.34 0.02 -10.93
CA ALA A 20 -4.67 -0.64 -12.04
C ALA A 20 -4.16 -2.05 -11.67
N ALA A 21 -3.56 -2.19 -10.48
CA ALA A 21 -3.11 -3.49 -9.98
C ALA A 21 -4.28 -4.47 -9.78
N GLU A 22 -5.40 -3.96 -9.26
CA GLU A 22 -6.59 -4.77 -9.02
C GLU A 22 -7.26 -5.24 -10.31
N ILE A 23 -7.41 -4.35 -11.30
CA ILE A 23 -7.96 -4.70 -12.62
C ILE A 23 -7.11 -5.77 -13.30
N GLU A 24 -5.77 -5.64 -13.24
CA GLU A 24 -4.84 -6.63 -13.79
C GLU A 24 -5.01 -7.99 -13.09
N ARG A 25 -5.11 -8.00 -11.75
CA ARG A 25 -5.36 -9.23 -10.98
C ARG A 25 -6.67 -9.90 -11.42
N GLN A 26 -7.75 -9.14 -11.53
CA GLN A 26 -9.04 -9.68 -11.97
C GLN A 26 -8.98 -10.26 -13.38
N ALA A 27 -8.31 -9.56 -14.31
CA ALA A 27 -8.09 -10.06 -15.67
C ALA A 27 -7.30 -11.38 -15.68
N GLN A 28 -6.23 -11.48 -14.88
CA GLN A 28 -5.43 -12.70 -14.75
C GLN A 28 -6.20 -13.87 -14.13
N THR A 29 -7.13 -13.60 -13.21
CA THR A 29 -8.01 -14.62 -12.63
C THR A 29 -9.18 -15.02 -13.54
N GLY A 30 -9.31 -14.41 -14.71
CA GLY A 30 -10.38 -14.70 -15.66
C GLY A 30 -11.76 -14.21 -15.20
N ALA A 31 -11.80 -13.13 -14.41
CA ALA A 31 -13.06 -12.55 -13.96
C ALA A 31 -13.92 -12.16 -15.17
N SER A 32 -15.13 -12.72 -15.26
CA SER A 32 -16.07 -12.42 -16.35
C SER A 32 -16.72 -11.03 -16.22
N ARG A 33 -16.62 -10.44 -15.03
CA ARG A 33 -17.08 -9.10 -14.68
C ARG A 33 -16.08 -8.47 -13.72
N ILE A 34 -16.09 -7.15 -13.66
CA ILE A 34 -15.33 -6.41 -12.65
C ILE A 34 -15.95 -6.68 -11.28
N ASP A 35 -15.12 -7.13 -10.35
CA ASP A 35 -15.43 -7.18 -8.93
C ASP A 35 -15.24 -5.78 -8.35
N VAL A 36 -16.36 -5.08 -8.17
CA VAL A 36 -16.39 -3.69 -7.69
C VAL A 36 -16.06 -3.62 -6.20
N ASP A 37 -16.38 -4.64 -5.43
CA ASP A 37 -16.10 -4.68 -4.00
C ASP A 37 -14.59 -4.78 -3.78
N ALA A 38 -13.91 -5.65 -4.54
CA ALA A 38 -12.45 -5.72 -4.52
C ALA A 38 -11.77 -4.41 -4.95
N LEU A 39 -12.37 -3.65 -5.88
CA LEU A 39 -11.86 -2.31 -6.24
C LEU A 39 -12.06 -1.30 -5.11
N ALA A 40 -13.19 -1.35 -4.41
CA ALA A 40 -13.44 -0.49 -3.26
C ALA A 40 -12.43 -0.75 -2.14
N GLU A 41 -12.14 -2.02 -1.83
CA GLU A 41 -11.10 -2.40 -0.88
C GLU A 41 -9.71 -1.88 -1.28
N ALA A 42 -9.36 -1.97 -2.57
CA ALA A 42 -8.09 -1.45 -3.07
C ALA A 42 -7.99 0.08 -2.91
N VAL A 43 -9.10 0.81 -3.07
CA VAL A 43 -9.16 2.26 -2.83
C VAL A 43 -9.01 2.57 -1.34
N ASP A 44 -9.69 1.85 -0.47
CA ASP A 44 -9.61 2.07 0.98
C ASP A 44 -8.17 1.87 1.49
N LEU A 45 -7.49 0.82 1.03
CA LEU A 45 -6.07 0.56 1.31
C LEU A 45 -5.15 1.68 0.77
N ALA A 46 -5.48 2.27 -0.38
CA ALA A 46 -4.70 3.38 -0.94
C ALA A 46 -4.92 4.70 -0.17
N LEU A 47 -6.09 4.87 0.45
CA LEU A 47 -6.43 6.04 1.26
C LEU A 47 -5.88 5.96 2.68
N ASP A 48 -5.84 4.76 3.26
CA ASP A 48 -5.32 4.47 4.59
C ASP A 48 -4.34 3.28 4.54
N PRO A 49 -3.12 3.49 4.05
CA PRO A 49 -2.15 2.41 3.95
C PRO A 49 -1.74 1.97 5.36
N THR A 50 -2.07 0.72 5.70
CA THR A 50 -1.60 0.11 6.94
C THR A 50 -0.08 0.24 7.00
N PRO A 51 0.49 0.84 8.07
CA PRO A 51 1.93 0.95 8.20
C PRO A 51 2.56 -0.44 8.07
N PRO A 52 3.68 -0.58 7.34
CA PRO A 52 4.39 -1.85 7.32
C PRO A 52 4.67 -2.23 8.76
N ALA A 53 4.34 -3.47 9.14
CA ALA A 53 4.63 -3.98 10.47
C ALA A 53 6.12 -3.73 10.71
N SER A 54 6.44 -2.79 11.60
CA SER A 54 7.80 -2.54 12.00
C SER A 54 8.26 -3.80 12.72
N GLU A 55 9.00 -4.66 12.02
CA GLU A 55 9.93 -5.58 12.65
C GLU A 55 11.01 -4.73 13.31
N GLY A 56 10.65 -4.10 14.43
CA GLY A 56 11.59 -3.47 15.32
C GLY A 56 12.55 -4.55 15.77
N LYS A 57 13.75 -4.59 15.19
CA LYS A 57 14.86 -5.34 15.77
C LYS A 57 14.96 -4.94 17.23
N ARG A 58 14.77 -5.92 18.12
CA ARG A 58 14.81 -5.66 19.55
C ARG A 58 16.26 -5.28 19.90
N PRO A 59 16.51 -4.27 20.76
CA PRO A 59 17.86 -3.84 21.14
C PRO A 59 18.77 -4.96 21.65
N ALA A 60 18.21 -6.09 22.09
CA ALA A 60 18.94 -7.29 22.50
C ALA A 60 19.81 -7.91 21.39
N GLU A 61 19.58 -7.60 20.11
CA GLU A 61 20.38 -8.10 18.97
C GLU A 61 21.58 -7.18 18.62
N LEU A 62 21.68 -5.99 19.23
CA LEU A 62 22.73 -5.01 18.91
C LEU A 62 23.99 -5.13 19.80
N ASN A 63 23.95 -5.97 20.84
CA ASN A 63 25.06 -6.14 21.80
C ASN A 63 25.93 -7.40 21.55
N ALA A 64 25.66 -8.19 20.50
CA ALA A 64 26.37 -9.45 20.26
C ALA A 64 27.69 -9.31 19.46
N THR A 65 28.09 -8.09 19.08
CA THR A 65 29.20 -7.87 18.14
C THR A 65 30.35 -7.04 18.73
N ASN A 66 30.57 -7.05 20.04
CA ASN A 66 31.65 -6.25 20.65
C ASN A 66 32.43 -6.97 21.76
N ASP A 67 32.63 -8.28 21.62
CA ASP A 67 33.39 -9.10 22.57
C ASP A 67 34.55 -9.85 21.86
N ASP A 68 35.41 -9.10 21.17
CA ASP A 68 36.75 -9.56 20.73
C ASP A 68 37.76 -8.39 20.76
#